data_AF-A0A6A6WRA1-F1
#
_entry.id   AF-A0A6A6WRA1-F1
#
_cell.length_a   1.000
_cell.length_b   1.000
_cell.length_c   1.000
_cell.angle_alpha   90.00
_cell.angle_beta   90.00
_cell.angle_gamma   90.00
#
_symmetry.space_group_name_H-M   'P 1'
#
loop_
_entity.id
_entity.type
_entity.pdbx_description
1 polymer ?
#
loop_
_entity_poly.entity_id
_entity_poly.type
_entity_poly.pdbx_seq_one_letter_code
_entity_poly.pdbx_strand_id
1 'polypeptide(L)'
;MSFCGGAGKSDFVSESPFDTARREAHEEIGLPATDARLPAGFRVEHLCELPANLAKTELGVRPCVAYLCPSSSSSSSDASVEEKMIPRLDPREVAAVFTAPFHAFLAKQWDPALGPAPVQRNGRPEKWYRGSWTDWHESRWRMHNFYIPRPLGGGGSASRSSSSLKANPTKMKSEGEEGEGRGGEGEPQGDDPRPAASSLDELTTFRIFGMTARILVDAARVAYGMEPEFEHNSHFGDEEMIGRLLKIGRFSETRKNGEVLTNDVLREASKI
;
A
#
# COMPACT_ATOMS: atom_id res chain seq x y z
N MET A 1 -6.02 0.43 1.25
CA MET A 1 -5.06 -0.67 1.03
C MET A 1 -3.68 -0.19 1.43
N SER A 2 -2.94 -1.04 2.11
CA SER A 2 -1.60 -0.80 2.62
C SER A 2 -0.73 -2.01 2.30
N PHE A 3 0.59 -1.81 2.33
CA PHE A 3 1.54 -2.92 2.42
C PHE A 3 1.43 -3.61 3.77
N CYS A 4 2.00 -4.81 3.87
CA CYS A 4 2.16 -5.45 5.16
C CYS A 4 3.04 -4.60 6.08
N GLY A 5 2.63 -4.40 7.33
CA GLY A 5 3.25 -3.45 8.24
C GLY A 5 3.06 -1.98 7.86
N GLY A 6 2.09 -1.67 6.99
CA GLY A 6 1.75 -0.30 6.62
C GLY A 6 1.20 0.57 7.77
N ALA A 7 0.90 -0.05 8.92
CA ALA A 7 0.61 0.60 10.20
C ALA A 7 1.57 0.16 11.33
N GLY A 8 2.59 -0.63 10.99
CA GLY A 8 3.48 -1.26 11.94
C GLY A 8 4.36 -0.25 12.65
N LYS A 9 4.29 -0.24 13.98
CA LYS A 9 5.02 0.72 14.80
C LYS A 9 6.27 0.03 15.34
N SER A 10 7.40 0.75 15.30
CA SER A 10 8.62 0.33 16.00
C SER A 10 8.31 0.15 17.49
N ASP A 11 8.57 -1.03 18.04
CA ASP A 11 8.31 -1.31 19.46
C ASP A 11 9.36 -0.62 20.35
N PHE A 12 10.59 -0.52 19.84
CA PHE A 12 11.73 0.09 20.51
C PHE A 12 12.52 0.98 19.53
N VAL A 13 13.26 1.95 20.06
CA VAL A 13 14.03 2.92 19.26
C VAL A 13 15.15 2.25 18.44
N SER A 14 15.68 1.13 18.91
CA SER A 14 16.77 0.39 18.27
C SER A 14 16.31 -0.64 17.24
N GLU A 15 15.00 -0.86 17.09
CA GLU A 15 14.47 -1.79 16.09
C GLU A 15 14.72 -1.21 14.70
N SER A 16 15.33 -2.00 13.81
CA SER A 16 15.57 -1.52 12.45
C SER A 16 14.25 -1.47 11.67
N PRO A 17 14.12 -0.55 10.68
CA PRO A 17 12.90 -0.50 9.86
C PRO A 17 12.57 -1.84 9.20
N PHE A 18 13.59 -2.59 8.76
CA PHE A 18 13.40 -3.89 8.15
C PHE A 18 12.93 -4.96 9.16
N ASP A 19 13.46 -4.96 10.38
CA ASP A 19 13.02 -5.90 11.42
C ASP A 19 11.57 -5.63 11.84
N THR A 20 11.21 -4.35 12.02
CA THR A 20 9.81 -3.95 12.26
C THR A 20 8.91 -4.45 11.13
N ALA A 21 9.29 -4.22 9.86
CA ALA A 21 8.51 -4.65 8.71
C ALA A 21 8.36 -6.19 8.64
N ARG A 22 9.41 -6.96 8.99
CA ARG A 22 9.36 -8.43 9.04
C ARG A 22 8.46 -8.95 10.15
N ARG A 23 8.50 -8.32 11.33
CA ARG A 23 7.64 -8.67 12.48
C ARG A 23 6.17 -8.42 12.14
N GLU A 24 5.86 -7.25 11.59
CA GLU A 24 4.50 -6.86 11.24
C GLU A 24 3.93 -7.71 10.10
N ALA A 25 4.72 -8.02 9.07
CA ALA A 25 4.30 -8.94 8.01
C ALA A 25 4.02 -10.36 8.54
N HIS A 26 4.71 -10.78 9.60
CA HIS A 26 4.41 -12.04 10.27
C HIS A 26 3.09 -12.00 11.03
N GLU A 27 2.81 -10.93 11.75
CA GLU A 27 1.58 -10.74 12.52
C GLU A 27 0.35 -10.63 11.59
N GLU A 28 0.45 -9.83 10.53
CA GLU A 28 -0.68 -9.51 9.66
C GLU A 28 -1.03 -10.65 8.67
N ILE A 29 -0.02 -11.22 7.99
CA ILE A 29 -0.23 -12.17 6.88
C ILE A 29 0.47 -13.52 7.09
N GLY A 30 1.10 -13.73 8.25
CA GLY A 30 1.76 -14.97 8.59
C GLY A 30 3.07 -15.22 7.84
N LEU A 31 3.68 -14.18 7.25
CA LEU A 31 4.98 -14.31 6.57
C LEU A 31 6.08 -14.48 7.64
N PRO A 32 6.78 -15.62 7.73
CA PRO A 32 7.74 -15.86 8.79
C PRO A 32 8.80 -14.75 8.95
N ALA A 33 8.95 -14.24 10.17
CA ALA A 33 9.93 -13.19 10.50
C ALA A 33 11.39 -13.63 10.31
N THR A 34 11.65 -14.94 10.27
CA THR A 34 12.99 -15.51 10.05
C THR A 34 12.95 -16.54 8.93
N ASP A 35 14.02 -16.58 8.14
CA ASP A 35 14.11 -17.43 6.96
C ASP A 35 14.12 -18.93 7.30
N ALA A 36 14.58 -19.29 8.50
CA ALA A 36 14.55 -20.66 9.02
C ALA A 36 13.13 -21.24 9.14
N ARG A 37 12.10 -20.39 9.17
CA ARG A 37 10.68 -20.79 9.27
C ARG A 37 9.94 -20.67 7.94
N LEU A 38 10.59 -20.21 6.88
CA LEU A 38 10.01 -20.20 5.55
C LEU A 38 9.93 -21.64 5.02
N PRO A 39 8.92 -21.97 4.20
CA PRO A 39 8.91 -23.21 3.41
C PRO A 39 10.25 -23.45 2.72
N ALA A 40 10.71 -24.70 2.76
CA ALA A 40 11.99 -25.08 2.16
C ALA A 40 12.07 -24.63 0.70
N GLY A 41 13.22 -24.07 0.33
CA GLY A 41 13.41 -23.52 -1.01
C GLY A 41 13.02 -22.05 -1.15
N PHE A 42 12.81 -21.29 -0.06
CA PHE A 42 12.62 -19.84 -0.13
C PHE A 42 13.43 -19.10 0.93
N ARG A 43 13.80 -17.85 0.62
CA ARG A 43 14.40 -16.89 1.55
C ARG A 43 13.82 -15.49 1.28
N VAL A 44 13.93 -14.58 2.24
CA VAL A 44 13.52 -13.18 2.05
C VAL A 44 14.77 -12.32 2.10
N GLU A 45 15.15 -11.80 0.94
CA GLU A 45 16.33 -10.97 0.77
C GLU A 45 15.96 -9.50 0.92
N HIS A 46 16.54 -8.80 1.90
CA HIS A 46 16.40 -7.35 2.03
C HIS A 46 17.16 -6.66 0.91
N LEU A 47 16.47 -5.85 0.08
CA LEU A 47 17.09 -5.13 -1.02
C LEU A 47 17.49 -3.72 -0.61
N CYS A 48 16.54 -2.94 -0.11
CA CYS A 48 16.78 -1.56 0.30
C CYS A 48 15.64 -0.99 1.15
N GLU A 49 15.93 0.13 1.78
CA GLU A 49 14.94 1.03 2.38
C GLU A 49 14.77 2.25 1.48
N LEU A 50 13.53 2.57 1.11
CA LEU A 50 13.23 3.78 0.33
C LEU A 50 13.16 5.02 1.24
N PRO A 51 13.26 6.25 0.68
CA PRO A 51 13.04 7.47 1.44
C PRO A 51 11.70 7.46 2.19
N ALA A 52 11.70 7.98 3.41
CA ALA A 52 10.50 8.02 4.25
C ALA A 52 9.42 8.92 3.65
N ASN A 53 8.16 8.52 3.74
CA ASN A 53 7.00 9.30 3.30
C ASN A 53 6.28 9.90 4.52
N LEU A 54 5.69 11.09 4.38
CA LEU A 54 4.99 11.78 5.45
C LEU A 54 3.48 11.88 5.18
N ALA A 55 2.68 11.30 6.06
CA ALA A 55 1.23 11.44 6.01
C ALA A 55 0.75 12.78 6.60
N LYS A 56 -0.46 13.20 6.22
CA LYS A 56 -1.16 14.33 6.84
C LYS A 56 -1.32 14.22 8.36
N THR A 57 -1.36 12.99 8.85
CA THR A 57 -1.52 12.63 10.26
C THR A 57 -0.20 12.61 11.02
N GLU A 58 0.85 13.21 10.47
CA GLU A 58 2.20 13.25 11.06
C GLU A 58 2.79 11.86 11.31
N LEU A 59 2.39 10.91 10.46
CA LEU A 59 2.95 9.56 10.44
C LEU A 59 4.04 9.50 9.37
N GLY A 60 5.28 9.29 9.80
CA GLY A 60 6.39 8.94 8.92
C GLY A 60 6.42 7.45 8.66
N VAL A 61 6.54 7.04 7.40
CA VAL A 61 6.63 5.63 6.99
C VAL A 61 7.91 5.42 6.21
N ARG A 62 8.75 4.47 6.66
CA ARG A 62 9.97 4.02 5.97
C ARG A 62 9.66 2.75 5.17
N PRO A 63 9.53 2.81 3.84
CA PRO A 63 9.22 1.62 3.06
C PRO A 63 10.45 0.72 2.93
N CYS A 64 10.29 -0.57 3.24
CA CYS A 64 11.34 -1.57 3.05
C CYS A 64 10.99 -2.46 1.85
N VAL A 65 11.95 -2.68 0.96
CA VAL A 65 11.79 -3.53 -0.23
C VAL A 65 12.56 -4.82 -0.01
N ALA A 66 11.86 -5.95 -0.16
CA ALA A 66 12.44 -7.28 -0.04
C ALA A 66 12.05 -8.16 -1.21
N TYR A 67 12.94 -9.06 -1.58
CA TYR A 67 12.70 -10.06 -2.60
C TYR A 67 12.45 -11.43 -1.96
N LEU A 68 11.25 -11.96 -2.17
CA LEU A 68 10.92 -13.33 -1.79
C LEU A 68 11.41 -14.27 -2.89
N CYS A 69 12.58 -14.87 -2.69
CA CYS A 69 13.30 -15.58 -3.73
C CYS A 69 13.39 -17.08 -3.46
N PRO A 70 13.40 -17.90 -4.53
CA PRO A 70 13.70 -19.31 -4.39
C PRO A 70 15.14 -19.49 -3.87
N SER A 71 15.32 -20.36 -2.88
CA SER A 71 16.63 -20.75 -2.38
C SER A 71 17.32 -21.61 -3.43
N SER A 72 18.56 -21.27 -3.76
CA SER A 72 19.37 -21.92 -4.80
C SER A 72 19.69 -23.39 -4.52
N SER A 73 19.35 -23.90 -3.32
CA SER A 73 19.66 -25.27 -2.88
C SER A 73 18.59 -26.31 -3.17
N SER A 74 17.38 -25.93 -3.60
CA SER A 74 16.32 -26.89 -3.91
C SER A 74 16.29 -27.23 -5.41
N SER A 75 17.08 -28.23 -5.81
CA SER A 75 16.71 -29.06 -6.94
C SER A 75 15.33 -29.69 -6.67
N SER A 76 14.41 -29.60 -7.62
CA SER A 76 13.14 -30.35 -7.70
C SER A 76 11.96 -29.93 -6.79
N SER A 77 11.45 -28.71 -6.93
CA SER A 77 9.98 -28.51 -6.93
C SER A 77 9.60 -27.17 -7.57
N ASP A 78 9.07 -27.26 -8.79
CA ASP A 78 8.64 -26.18 -9.69
C ASP A 78 7.40 -25.40 -9.21
N ALA A 79 6.94 -25.65 -7.99
CA ALA A 79 5.78 -24.99 -7.42
C ALA A 79 6.13 -23.55 -7.00
N SER A 80 5.35 -22.60 -7.51
CA SER A 80 5.57 -21.17 -7.36
C SER A 80 5.40 -20.72 -5.92
N VAL A 81 5.92 -19.52 -5.59
CA VAL A 81 5.77 -18.91 -4.26
C VAL A 81 4.30 -18.88 -3.84
N GLU A 82 3.41 -18.56 -4.78
CA GLU A 82 1.97 -18.40 -4.57
C GLU A 82 1.27 -19.72 -4.20
N GLU A 83 1.84 -20.86 -4.60
CA GLU A 83 1.34 -22.21 -4.29
C GLU A 83 1.86 -22.71 -2.94
N LYS A 84 3.16 -22.52 -2.66
CA LYS A 84 3.81 -23.02 -1.43
C LYS A 84 3.64 -22.09 -0.24
N MET A 85 3.62 -20.78 -0.45
CA MET A 85 3.36 -19.80 0.58
C MET A 85 1.89 -19.44 0.55
N ILE A 86 1.15 -20.01 1.51
CA ILE A 86 -0.24 -19.64 1.73
C ILE A 86 -0.29 -18.61 2.86
N PRO A 87 -0.53 -17.32 2.56
CA PRO A 87 -0.76 -16.30 3.58
C PRO A 87 -1.77 -16.76 4.63
N ARG A 88 -1.43 -16.54 5.91
CA ARG A 88 -2.31 -16.77 7.05
C ARG A 88 -2.70 -15.42 7.61
N LEU A 89 -3.91 -14.99 7.28
CA LEU A 89 -4.36 -13.62 7.54
C LEU A 89 -4.90 -13.50 8.96
N ASP A 90 -4.45 -12.50 9.72
CA ASP A 90 -5.14 -12.12 10.96
C ASP A 90 -6.47 -11.44 10.61
N PRO A 91 -7.64 -11.98 11.03
CA PRO A 91 -8.94 -11.37 10.76
C PRO A 91 -9.13 -9.98 11.36
N ARG A 92 -8.42 -9.64 12.44
CA ARG A 92 -8.54 -8.34 13.10
C ARG A 92 -8.00 -7.24 12.19
N GLU A 93 -6.88 -7.52 11.54
CA GLU A 93 -6.10 -6.51 10.82
C GLU A 93 -6.26 -6.65 9.31
N VAL A 94 -6.26 -7.87 8.78
CA VAL A 94 -6.19 -8.14 7.33
C VAL A 94 -7.47 -8.78 6.81
N ALA A 95 -8.16 -8.02 5.95
CA ALA A 95 -9.37 -8.50 5.27
C ALA A 95 -9.03 -9.37 4.04
N ALA A 96 -7.98 -9.02 3.28
CA ALA A 96 -7.51 -9.80 2.13
C ALA A 96 -6.05 -9.47 1.77
N VAL A 97 -5.40 -10.41 1.07
CA VAL A 97 -4.08 -10.25 0.43
C VAL A 97 -4.21 -10.57 -1.05
N PHE A 98 -3.60 -9.73 -1.88
CA PHE A 98 -3.55 -9.91 -3.32
C PHE A 98 -2.18 -9.54 -3.89
N THR A 99 -1.89 -10.02 -5.10
CA THR A 99 -0.71 -9.64 -5.88
C THR A 99 -1.11 -8.78 -7.08
N ALA A 100 -0.22 -7.89 -7.51
CA ALA A 100 -0.39 -7.06 -8.70
C ALA A 100 0.93 -6.99 -9.50
N PRO A 101 0.88 -6.90 -10.84
CA PRO A 101 2.08 -6.79 -11.67
C PRO A 101 2.84 -5.49 -11.37
N PHE A 102 4.07 -5.59 -10.88
CA PHE A 102 4.79 -4.44 -10.35
C PHE A 102 5.09 -3.37 -11.42
N HIS A 103 5.45 -3.78 -12.64
CA HIS A 103 5.67 -2.85 -13.76
C HIS A 103 4.42 -2.03 -14.13
N ALA A 104 3.21 -2.56 -13.91
CA ALA A 104 1.97 -1.89 -14.28
C ALA A 104 1.75 -0.56 -13.54
N PHE A 105 2.42 -0.33 -12.42
CA PHE A 105 2.38 0.94 -11.70
C PHE A 105 3.12 2.08 -12.40
N LEU A 106 3.80 1.83 -13.53
CA LEU A 106 4.36 2.86 -14.41
C LEU A 106 3.45 3.16 -15.62
N ALA A 107 2.49 2.29 -15.91
CA ALA A 107 1.63 2.39 -17.09
C ALA A 107 0.36 3.20 -16.81
N LYS A 108 -0.04 4.05 -17.76
CA LYS A 108 -1.28 4.83 -17.68
C LYS A 108 -2.51 4.00 -18.05
N GLN A 109 -2.32 2.97 -18.88
CA GLN A 109 -3.38 2.09 -19.36
C GLN A 109 -3.15 0.66 -18.87
N TRP A 110 -4.24 -0.10 -18.75
CA TRP A 110 -4.14 -1.52 -18.46
C TRP A 110 -3.60 -2.26 -19.68
N ASP A 111 -2.58 -3.09 -19.49
CA ASP A 111 -2.10 -3.99 -20.53
C ASP A 111 -3.02 -5.23 -20.59
N PRO A 112 -3.73 -5.48 -21.71
CA PRO A 112 -4.57 -6.66 -21.86
C PRO A 112 -3.82 -7.99 -21.70
N ALA A 113 -2.49 -8.00 -21.89
CA ALA A 113 -1.67 -9.19 -21.65
C ALA A 113 -1.60 -9.59 -20.17
N LEU A 114 -1.88 -8.66 -19.25
CA LEU A 114 -1.90 -8.92 -17.80
C LEU A 114 -3.21 -9.55 -17.32
N GLY A 115 -4.24 -9.59 -18.16
CA GLY A 115 -5.55 -10.20 -17.87
C GLY A 115 -6.73 -9.26 -18.13
N PRO A 116 -7.92 -9.56 -17.57
CA PRO A 116 -9.12 -8.75 -17.78
C PRO A 116 -8.94 -7.36 -17.19
N ALA A 117 -9.40 -6.35 -17.92
CA ALA A 117 -9.32 -4.96 -17.48
C ALA A 117 -10.21 -4.70 -16.25
N PRO A 118 -9.91 -3.64 -15.47
CA PRO A 118 -10.74 -3.22 -14.35
C PRO A 118 -12.16 -2.92 -14.81
N VAL A 119 -13.16 -3.34 -14.04
CA VAL A 119 -14.57 -3.03 -14.28
C VAL A 119 -15.22 -2.48 -13.03
N GLN A 120 -16.25 -1.66 -13.21
CA GLN A 120 -17.12 -1.19 -12.13
C GLN A 120 -18.11 -2.28 -11.72
N ARG A 121 -18.78 -2.07 -10.58
CA ARG A 121 -19.83 -2.97 -10.07
C ARG A 121 -20.97 -3.21 -11.06
N ASN A 122 -21.30 -2.22 -11.90
CA ASN A 122 -22.33 -2.32 -12.93
C ASN A 122 -21.85 -3.02 -14.22
N GLY A 123 -20.62 -3.57 -14.24
CA GLY A 123 -20.01 -4.23 -15.39
C GLY A 123 -19.42 -3.29 -16.45
N ARG A 124 -19.51 -1.96 -16.27
CA ARG A 124 -18.89 -1.00 -17.19
C ARG A 124 -17.36 -0.99 -17.03
N PRO A 125 -16.59 -0.75 -18.09
CA PRO A 125 -15.14 -0.61 -18.00
C PRO A 125 -14.73 0.49 -17.00
N GLU A 126 -13.74 0.19 -16.16
CA GLU A 126 -13.09 1.15 -15.26
C GLU A 126 -11.66 1.44 -15.75
N LYS A 127 -11.18 2.67 -15.52
CA LYS A 127 -9.80 3.04 -15.82
C LYS A 127 -8.86 2.37 -14.83
N TRP A 128 -7.75 1.83 -15.34
CA TRP A 128 -6.63 1.35 -14.52
C TRP A 128 -6.09 2.40 -13.57
N TYR A 129 -5.82 3.59 -14.10
CA TYR A 129 -5.18 4.68 -13.36
C TYR A 129 -6.00 5.96 -13.44
N ARG A 130 -6.13 6.63 -12.28
CA ARG A 130 -6.61 8.01 -12.15
C ARG A 130 -5.63 8.79 -11.28
N GLY A 131 -5.20 9.95 -11.78
CA GLY A 131 -4.33 10.85 -11.05
C GLY A 131 -4.98 12.22 -10.89
N SER A 132 -4.78 12.85 -9.73
CA SER A 132 -5.13 14.24 -9.51
C SER A 132 -4.00 14.94 -8.76
N TRP A 133 -3.79 16.21 -9.09
CA TRP A 133 -2.95 17.06 -8.25
C TRP A 133 -3.76 17.51 -7.05
N THR A 134 -3.20 17.34 -5.87
CA THR A 134 -3.75 17.84 -4.62
C THR A 134 -2.74 18.79 -4.02
N ASP A 135 -3.21 19.94 -3.56
CA ASP A 135 -2.36 20.84 -2.81
C ASP A 135 -2.09 20.21 -1.45
N TRP A 136 -0.82 19.91 -1.20
CA TRP A 136 -0.36 19.29 0.03
C TRP A 136 0.98 19.89 0.39
N HIS A 137 0.99 20.71 1.44
CA HIS A 137 2.07 21.66 1.74
C HIS A 137 2.18 22.79 0.68
N GLU A 138 3.30 23.49 0.68
CA GLU A 138 3.71 24.48 -0.33
C GLU A 138 4.11 23.83 -1.67
N SER A 139 3.77 22.55 -1.86
CA SER A 139 4.07 21.76 -3.05
C SER A 139 2.83 21.05 -3.55
N ARG A 140 2.78 20.78 -4.86
CA ARG A 140 1.70 19.98 -5.43
C ARG A 140 2.04 18.51 -5.24
N TRP A 141 1.16 17.77 -4.59
CA TRP A 141 1.28 16.31 -4.49
C TRP A 141 0.43 15.63 -5.53
N ARG A 142 1.00 14.62 -6.18
CA ARG A 142 0.24 13.79 -7.10
C ARG A 142 -0.45 12.67 -6.33
N MET A 143 -1.77 12.74 -6.24
CA MET A 143 -2.58 11.63 -5.74
C MET A 143 -2.77 10.60 -6.84
N HIS A 144 -2.26 9.38 -6.62
CA HIS A 144 -2.40 8.25 -7.52
C HIS A 144 -3.52 7.33 -7.05
N ASN A 145 -4.37 6.86 -7.97
CA ASN A 145 -5.39 5.85 -7.75
C ASN A 145 -5.25 4.76 -8.82
N PHE A 146 -5.00 3.53 -8.39
CA PHE A 146 -4.94 2.35 -9.25
C PHE A 146 -6.09 1.40 -8.91
N TYR A 147 -6.70 0.81 -9.93
CA TYR A 147 -7.82 -0.12 -9.79
C TYR A 147 -7.39 -1.50 -10.30
N ILE A 148 -7.04 -2.39 -9.38
CA ILE A 148 -6.59 -3.75 -9.72
C ILE A 148 -7.81 -4.63 -10.00
N PRO A 149 -7.87 -5.33 -11.15
CA PRO A 149 -8.90 -6.33 -11.38
C PRO A 149 -8.87 -7.41 -10.31
N ARG A 150 -10.04 -7.82 -9.79
CA ARG A 150 -10.10 -8.99 -8.92
C ARG A 150 -9.86 -10.25 -9.78
N PRO A 151 -8.94 -11.15 -9.40
CA PRO A 151 -8.86 -12.45 -10.04
C PRO A 151 -10.19 -13.18 -9.85
N LEU A 152 -10.83 -13.58 -10.96
CA LEU A 152 -12.12 -14.26 -10.92
C LEU A 152 -11.98 -15.56 -10.12
N GLY A 153 -12.76 -15.69 -9.05
CA GLY A 153 -12.87 -16.93 -8.28
C GLY A 153 -13.35 -18.06 -9.19
N GLY A 154 -12.68 -19.21 -9.12
CA GLY A 154 -12.78 -20.32 -10.06
C GLY A 154 -14.20 -20.70 -10.52
N GLY A 155 -14.40 -20.63 -11.84
CA GLY A 155 -15.56 -21.18 -12.54
C GLY A 155 -15.31 -21.52 -14.01
N GLY A 156 -14.06 -21.39 -14.50
CA GLY A 156 -13.71 -21.69 -15.88
C GLY A 156 -12.21 -21.89 -16.02
N SER A 157 -11.84 -23.02 -16.63
CA SER A 157 -10.46 -23.37 -16.98
C SER A 157 -9.85 -22.32 -17.92
N ALA A 158 -8.53 -22.14 -17.78
CA ALA A 158 -7.59 -21.41 -18.64
C ALA A 158 -7.46 -19.88 -18.48
N SER A 159 -6.63 -19.45 -17.53
CA SER A 159 -5.48 -18.54 -17.81
C SER A 159 -4.55 -18.47 -16.58
N ARG A 160 -3.29 -18.93 -16.74
CA ARG A 160 -2.25 -18.90 -15.71
C ARG A 160 -1.46 -17.59 -15.82
N SER A 161 -1.94 -16.51 -15.19
CA SER A 161 -1.09 -15.40 -14.70
C SER A 161 -1.92 -14.22 -14.17
N SER A 162 -1.75 -13.89 -12.89
CA SER A 162 -1.08 -12.64 -12.44
C SER A 162 -1.58 -12.11 -11.09
N SER A 163 -2.72 -12.61 -10.58
CA SER A 163 -3.21 -12.22 -9.26
C SER A 163 -3.78 -13.40 -8.48
N SER A 164 -3.24 -13.66 -7.30
CA SER A 164 -3.80 -14.59 -6.32
C SER A 164 -4.50 -13.76 -5.25
N LEU A 165 -5.73 -14.10 -4.88
CA LEU A 165 -6.48 -13.44 -3.82
C LEU A 165 -6.75 -14.42 -2.69
N LYS A 166 -6.44 -14.03 -1.45
CA LYS A 166 -6.88 -14.71 -0.22
C LYS A 166 -7.63 -13.71 0.65
N ALA A 167 -8.82 -14.06 1.13
CA ALA A 167 -9.69 -13.19 1.91
C ALA A 167 -10.17 -13.88 3.20
N ASN A 168 -10.48 -13.09 4.23
CA ASN A 168 -10.90 -13.60 5.53
C ASN A 168 -12.43 -13.77 5.61
N PRO A 169 -12.97 -14.96 5.96
CA PRO A 169 -14.42 -15.19 5.97
C PRO A 169 -15.18 -14.51 7.14
N THR A 170 -14.51 -14.13 8.24
CA THR A 170 -15.19 -13.57 9.43
C THR A 170 -15.54 -12.09 9.31
N LYS A 171 -14.79 -11.29 8.54
CA LYS A 171 -15.15 -9.91 8.18
C LYS A 171 -16.31 -9.81 7.16
N MET A 172 -16.90 -10.95 6.76
CA MET A 172 -18.02 -11.03 5.81
C MET A 172 -19.41 -10.84 6.42
N LYS A 173 -19.57 -10.80 7.77
CA LYS A 173 -20.90 -10.97 8.39
C LYS A 173 -21.36 -9.97 9.47
N SER A 174 -20.57 -8.97 9.82
CA SER A 174 -20.97 -8.03 10.89
C SER A 174 -20.94 -6.59 10.39
N GLU A 175 -22.13 -6.01 10.21
CA GLU A 175 -22.49 -4.62 10.58
C GLU A 175 -23.80 -4.21 9.88
N GLY A 176 -24.92 -4.59 10.51
CA GLY A 176 -26.19 -3.88 10.36
C GLY A 176 -26.63 -3.52 11.76
N GLU A 177 -26.47 -2.25 12.14
CA GLU A 177 -27.34 -1.48 13.06
C GLU A 177 -26.74 -0.07 13.35
N GLU A 178 -27.47 0.93 12.85
CA GLU A 178 -27.76 2.30 13.33
C GLU A 178 -26.73 3.18 14.07
N GLY A 179 -26.68 4.45 13.65
CA GLY A 179 -26.10 5.57 14.39
C GLY A 179 -26.23 6.92 13.67
N GLU A 180 -27.30 7.67 13.97
CA GLU A 180 -27.52 9.07 13.56
C GLU A 180 -26.49 10.04 14.20
N GLY A 181 -26.12 11.11 13.48
CA GLY A 181 -25.84 12.40 14.12
C GLY A 181 -24.66 13.26 13.64
N ARG A 182 -25.03 14.42 13.07
CA ARG A 182 -24.38 15.76 13.12
C ARG A 182 -23.20 16.09 12.21
N GLY A 183 -23.46 17.06 11.32
CA GLY A 183 -22.51 17.72 10.44
C GLY A 183 -21.72 18.86 11.09
N GLY A 184 -20.55 19.10 10.50
CA GLY A 184 -19.68 20.25 10.68
C GLY A 184 -18.88 20.46 9.39
N GLU A 185 -18.85 21.69 8.92
CA GLU A 185 -18.50 22.13 7.56
C GLU A 185 -16.99 22.17 7.31
N GLY A 186 -16.59 21.83 6.07
CA GLY A 186 -15.23 22.05 5.56
C GLY A 186 -14.69 20.94 4.64
N GLU A 187 -15.47 20.48 3.65
CA GLU A 187 -14.99 19.50 2.66
C GLU A 187 -14.46 20.19 1.39
N PRO A 188 -13.26 19.82 0.89
CA PRO A 188 -12.84 20.22 -0.45
C PRO A 188 -13.64 19.43 -1.49
N GLN A 189 -14.31 20.16 -2.37
CA GLN A 189 -15.24 19.67 -3.38
C GLN A 189 -14.49 18.82 -4.44
N GLY A 190 -14.69 17.51 -4.37
CA GLY A 190 -14.37 16.55 -5.42
C GLY A 190 -15.47 15.49 -5.46
N ASP A 191 -16.10 15.31 -6.63
CA ASP A 191 -17.20 14.37 -6.83
C ASP A 191 -16.73 12.90 -6.74
N ASP A 192 -16.48 12.40 -5.54
CA ASP A 192 -16.46 10.96 -5.26
C ASP A 192 -16.85 10.73 -3.79
N PRO A 193 -18.05 10.20 -3.49
CA PRO A 193 -18.39 9.81 -2.13
C PRO A 193 -17.40 8.74 -1.68
N ARG A 194 -16.74 8.97 -0.53
CA ARG A 194 -15.91 7.96 0.14
C ARG A 194 -16.74 6.68 0.29
N PRO A 195 -16.41 5.58 -0.40
CA PRO A 195 -17.21 4.37 -0.28
C PRO A 195 -17.05 3.82 1.15
N ALA A 196 -18.17 3.72 1.86
CA ALA A 196 -18.26 2.96 3.10
C ALA A 196 -17.84 1.50 2.82
N ALA A 197 -17.09 0.91 3.73
CA ALA A 197 -16.37 -0.34 3.54
C ALA A 197 -17.26 -1.58 3.69
N SER A 198 -18.28 -1.77 2.84
CA SER A 198 -19.12 -2.96 2.85
C SER A 198 -18.78 -3.94 1.71
N SER A 199 -18.52 -5.18 2.15
CA SER A 199 -18.29 -6.45 1.42
C SER A 199 -17.27 -6.45 0.27
N LEU A 200 -16.06 -6.94 0.54
CA LEU A 200 -15.02 -7.22 -0.47
C LEU A 200 -15.50 -8.12 -1.62
N ASP A 201 -16.58 -8.89 -1.42
CA ASP A 201 -17.17 -9.74 -2.45
C ASP A 201 -17.96 -8.97 -3.52
N GLU A 202 -18.47 -7.77 -3.19
CA GLU A 202 -19.11 -6.87 -4.15
C GLU A 202 -18.11 -6.04 -4.95
N LEU A 203 -16.83 -6.08 -4.56
CA LEU A 203 -15.77 -5.37 -5.27
C LEU A 203 -15.36 -6.15 -6.52
N THR A 204 -15.54 -5.49 -7.66
CA THR A 204 -15.00 -5.92 -8.96
C THR A 204 -13.52 -5.57 -9.11
N THR A 205 -13.04 -4.59 -8.34
CA THR A 205 -11.66 -4.10 -8.37
C THR A 205 -11.17 -3.70 -6.98
N PHE A 206 -9.85 -3.80 -6.78
CA PHE A 206 -9.16 -3.31 -5.60
C PHE A 206 -8.56 -1.94 -5.86
N ARG A 207 -8.90 -0.93 -5.04
CA ARG A 207 -8.37 0.43 -5.18
C ARG A 207 -7.12 0.64 -4.31
N ILE A 208 -5.99 0.88 -4.95
CA ILE A 208 -4.74 1.31 -4.30
C ILE A 208 -4.60 2.82 -4.47
N PHE A 209 -4.46 3.55 -3.37
CA PHE A 209 -4.40 5.01 -3.38
C PHE A 209 -3.57 5.56 -2.22
N GLY A 210 -3.38 6.88 -2.20
CA GLY A 210 -2.68 7.59 -1.13
C GLY A 210 -1.19 7.24 -1.07
N MET A 211 -0.65 7.16 0.14
CA MET A 211 0.77 6.90 0.37
C MET A 211 1.21 5.56 -0.23
N THR A 212 0.40 4.51 -0.11
CA THR A 212 0.68 3.19 -0.70
C THR A 212 0.90 3.28 -2.20
N ALA A 213 0.02 3.98 -2.91
CA ALA A 213 0.15 4.15 -4.37
C ALA A 213 1.40 4.97 -4.73
N ARG A 214 1.74 5.99 -3.92
CA ARG A 214 2.96 6.77 -4.12
C ARG A 214 4.22 5.93 -3.96
N ILE A 215 4.31 5.18 -2.86
CA ILE A 215 5.43 4.26 -2.60
C ILE A 215 5.58 3.25 -3.74
N LEU A 216 4.48 2.69 -4.26
CA LEU A 216 4.53 1.74 -5.39
C LEU A 216 5.10 2.36 -6.66
N VAL A 217 4.66 3.57 -7.01
CA VAL A 217 5.18 4.30 -8.17
C VAL A 217 6.68 4.57 -7.99
N ASP A 218 7.06 5.07 -6.82
CA ASP A 218 8.47 5.38 -6.51
C ASP A 218 9.36 4.14 -6.52
N ALA A 219 8.90 3.04 -5.92
CA ALA A 219 9.61 1.77 -5.94
C ALA A 219 9.75 1.22 -7.37
N ALA A 220 8.70 1.30 -8.20
CA ALA A 220 8.73 0.81 -9.58
C ALA A 220 9.67 1.66 -10.44
N ARG A 221 9.70 2.97 -10.26
CA ARG A 221 10.65 3.87 -10.95
C ARG A 221 12.09 3.46 -10.69
N VAL A 222 12.43 3.20 -9.43
CA VAL A 222 13.77 2.74 -9.04
C VAL A 222 14.06 1.35 -9.60
N ALA A 223 13.13 0.41 -9.49
CA ALA A 223 13.34 -0.98 -9.88
C ALA A 223 13.52 -1.16 -11.40
N TYR A 224 12.75 -0.43 -12.21
CA TYR A 224 12.79 -0.55 -13.67
C TYR A 224 13.64 0.53 -14.36
N GLY A 225 14.09 1.56 -13.63
CA GLY A 225 14.82 2.69 -14.20
C GLY A 225 13.99 3.47 -15.24
N MET A 226 12.68 3.53 -15.03
CA MET A 226 11.71 4.07 -15.98
C MET A 226 10.79 5.09 -15.30
N GLU A 227 10.46 6.16 -16.02
CA GLU A 227 9.47 7.14 -15.55
C GLU A 227 8.04 6.70 -15.90
N PRO A 228 7.04 7.02 -15.07
CA PRO A 228 5.65 6.70 -15.35
C PRO A 228 5.12 7.44 -16.58
N GLU A 229 4.18 6.82 -17.30
CA GLU A 229 3.46 7.41 -18.46
C GLU A 229 2.46 8.53 -18.06
N PHE A 230 2.49 8.95 -16.81
CA PHE A 230 1.59 9.93 -16.23
C PHE A 230 2.34 10.88 -15.31
N GLU A 231 1.69 11.99 -14.98
CA GLU A 231 2.21 13.01 -14.07
C GLU A 231 2.50 12.41 -12.69
N HIS A 232 3.63 12.79 -12.10
CA HIS A 232 4.13 12.32 -10.80
C HIS A 232 5.04 13.39 -10.17
N ASN A 233 5.26 13.33 -8.85
CA ASN A 233 6.30 14.13 -8.20
C ASN A 233 7.68 13.62 -8.59
N SER A 234 8.62 14.52 -8.92
CA SER A 234 9.96 14.18 -9.40
C SER A 234 10.86 13.54 -8.34
N HIS A 235 10.74 13.97 -7.09
CA HIS A 235 11.52 13.45 -5.95
C HIS A 235 10.95 12.13 -5.39
N PHE A 236 11.71 11.49 -4.49
CA PHE A 236 11.30 10.26 -3.79
C PHE A 236 11.06 10.56 -2.31
N GLY A 237 9.91 10.15 -1.78
CA GLY A 237 9.54 10.39 -0.37
C GLY A 237 9.62 11.87 0.06
N ASP A 238 9.68 12.10 1.37
CA ASP A 238 9.54 13.39 2.03
C ASP A 238 10.64 13.65 3.07
N GLU A 239 11.80 12.98 2.97
CA GLU A 239 12.86 13.09 3.98
C GLU A 239 13.31 14.53 4.26
N GLU A 240 13.38 15.37 3.22
CA GLU A 240 13.73 16.78 3.36
C GLU A 240 12.70 17.52 4.22
N MET A 241 11.41 17.30 3.97
CA MET A 241 10.32 17.88 4.75
C MET A 241 10.33 17.37 6.19
N ILE A 242 10.51 16.05 6.38
CA ILE A 242 10.62 15.42 7.70
C ILE A 242 11.79 16.02 8.47
N GLY A 243 12.95 16.20 7.82
CA GLY A 243 14.13 16.83 8.41
C GLY A 243 13.88 18.27 8.85
N ARG A 244 13.17 19.08 8.05
CA ARG A 244 12.79 20.44 8.44
C ARG A 244 11.82 20.47 9.63
N LEU A 245 10.83 19.58 9.63
CA LEU A 245 9.88 19.42 10.73
C LEU A 245 10.57 18.98 12.04
N LEU A 246 11.56 18.11 11.95
CA LEU A 246 12.40 17.72 13.09
C LEU A 246 13.18 18.92 13.64
N LYS A 247 13.79 19.74 12.77
CA LYS A 247 14.55 20.94 13.17
C LYS A 247 13.70 21.97 13.92
N ILE A 248 12.43 22.12 13.57
CA ILE A 248 11.50 23.02 14.27
C ILE A 248 10.82 22.37 15.49
N GLY A 249 11.17 21.12 15.82
CA GLY A 249 10.70 20.42 17.02
C GLY A 249 9.29 19.83 16.93
N ARG A 250 8.75 19.57 15.73
CA ARG A 250 7.37 19.06 15.55
C ARG A 250 7.19 17.58 15.88
N PHE A 251 8.22 16.75 15.71
CA PHE A 251 8.17 15.32 16.07
C PHE A 251 8.82 15.05 17.43
N SER A 252 8.54 15.87 18.44
CA SER A 252 9.05 15.62 19.79
C SER A 252 8.50 14.32 20.39
N GLU A 253 9.27 13.69 21.28
CA GLU A 253 8.94 12.43 21.95
C GLU A 253 7.54 12.40 22.59
N THR A 254 7.08 13.56 23.08
CA THR A 254 5.74 13.76 23.63
C THR A 254 4.87 14.50 22.61
N ARG A 255 3.83 13.85 22.09
CA ARG A 255 2.78 14.56 21.31
C ARG A 255 2.00 15.47 22.25
N LYS A 256 1.91 16.76 21.93
CA LYS A 256 1.00 17.68 22.62
C LYS A 256 -0.40 17.51 22.03
N ASN A 257 -1.37 17.16 22.87
CA ASN A 257 -2.76 16.98 22.44
C ASN A 257 -3.29 18.27 21.78
N GLY A 258 -3.84 18.14 20.56
CA GLY A 258 -4.40 19.25 19.78
C GLY A 258 -3.43 19.92 18.81
N GLU A 259 -2.16 19.49 18.74
CA GLU A 259 -1.27 19.91 17.66
C GLU A 259 -1.68 19.24 16.35
N VAL A 260 -1.95 20.06 15.33
CA VAL A 260 -2.24 19.63 13.97
C VAL A 260 -1.17 20.23 13.09
N LEU A 261 -0.72 19.48 12.10
CA LEU A 261 0.16 19.96 11.04
C LEU A 261 -0.58 21.00 10.18
N THR A 262 -0.62 22.25 10.65
CA THR A 262 -1.26 23.35 9.93
C THR A 262 -0.37 23.86 8.80
N ASN A 263 -0.97 24.52 7.81
CA ASN A 263 -0.21 25.17 6.73
C ASN A 263 0.83 26.17 7.25
N ASP A 264 0.58 26.82 8.39
CA ASP A 264 1.53 27.77 8.99
C ASP A 264 2.79 27.07 9.52
N VAL A 265 2.64 25.91 10.16
CA VAL A 265 3.78 25.11 10.63
C VAL A 265 4.65 24.67 9.46
N LEU A 266 4.01 24.28 8.36
CA LEU A 266 4.67 23.84 7.15
C LEU A 266 5.41 24.98 6.45
N ARG A 267 4.82 26.18 6.45
CA ARG A 267 5.45 27.41 5.97
C ARG A 267 6.63 27.84 6.83
N GLU A 268 6.56 27.67 8.15
CA GLU A 268 7.72 27.92 9.01
C GLU A 268 8.84 26.91 8.73
N ALA A 269 8.48 25.64 8.51
CA ALA A 269 9.45 24.61 8.17
C ALA A 269 10.16 24.91 6.84
N SER A 270 9.46 25.41 5.80
CA SER A 270 10.05 25.66 4.47
C SER A 270 11.02 26.84 4.40
N LYS A 271 11.04 27.71 5.42
CA LYS A 271 11.98 28.85 5.53
C LYS A 271 13.38 28.45 5.97
N ILE A 272 13.61 27.17 6.31
CA ILE A 272 14.86 26.62 6.87
C ILE A 272 15.43 25.56 5.94
#